data_AF-A0A956ZE27-F1
#
_entry.id   AF-A0A956ZE27-F1
#
_cell.length_a   1.000
_cell.length_b   1.000
_cell.length_c   1.000
_cell.angle_alpha   90.00
_cell.angle_beta   90.00
_cell.angle_gamma   90.00
#
_symmetry.space_group_name_H-M   'P 1'
#
loop_
_entity.id
_entity.type
_entity.pdbx_description
1 polymer ?
#
loop_
_entity_poly.entity_id
_entity_poly.type
_entity_poly.pdbx_seq_one_letter_code
_entity_poly.pdbx_strand_id
1 'polypeptide(L)' 'TIKDGIAHIQAGAGIVYDSIPECEYEETRNKAASILDHINRSWRSQDETNHPGFTDHAYQGKKHHDHSYNRQL' A
#
# COMPACT_ATOMS: atom_id res chain seq x y z
N THR A 1 -4.10 6.22 -10.93
CA THR A 1 -3.56 7.60 -11.10
C THR A 1 -2.72 7.96 -9.89
N ILE A 2 -1.83 8.94 -9.99
CA ILE A 2 -1.07 9.45 -8.84
C ILE A 2 -1.47 10.90 -8.63
N LYS A 3 -1.87 11.25 -7.41
CA LYS A 3 -2.24 12.61 -7.03
C LYS A 3 -1.87 12.85 -5.57
N ASP A 4 -1.27 14.00 -5.27
CA ASP A 4 -0.90 14.41 -3.91
C ASP A 4 -0.05 13.37 -3.15
N GLY A 5 0.86 12.68 -3.88
CA GLY A 5 1.69 11.61 -3.32
C GLY A 5 0.96 10.28 -3.05
N ILE A 6 -0.32 10.17 -3.43
CA ILE A 6 -1.14 8.97 -3.25
C ILE A 6 -1.35 8.28 -4.60
N ALA A 7 -1.03 6.98 -4.65
CA ALA A 7 -1.31 6.13 -5.80
C ALA A 7 -2.71 5.50 -5.68
N HIS A 8 -3.60 5.84 -6.62
CA HIS A 8 -4.90 5.21 -6.78
C HIS A 8 -4.78 4.07 -7.79
N ILE A 9 -5.04 2.84 -7.34
CA ILE A 9 -5.03 1.64 -8.18
C ILE A 9 -6.46 1.17 -8.36
N GLN A 10 -6.83 0.93 -9.61
CA GLN A 10 -8.12 0.36 -9.97
C GLN A 10 -7.88 -0.96 -10.68
N ALA A 11 -8.63 -1.98 -10.26
CA ALA A 11 -8.67 -3.28 -10.90
C ALA A 11 -10.14 -3.70 -11.03
N GLY A 12 -10.38 -4.67 -11.90
CA GLY A 12 -11.69 -5.28 -12.07
C GLY A 12 -11.58 -6.68 -12.67
N ALA A 13 -12.73 -7.31 -12.77
CA ALA A 13 -12.92 -8.61 -13.37
C ALA A 13 -14.05 -8.56 -14.40
N GLY A 14 -13.97 -9.43 -15.40
CA GLY A 14 -15.02 -9.58 -16.41
C GLY A 14 -16.00 -10.65 -15.95
N ILE A 15 -17.26 -10.29 -15.73
CA ILE A 15 -18.28 -11.24 -15.30
C ILE A 15 -18.84 -11.97 -16.53
N VAL A 16 -18.84 -13.30 -16.48
CA VAL A 16 -19.46 -14.20 -17.47
C VAL A 16 -20.55 -15.05 -16.82
N TYR A 17 -21.27 -15.84 -17.64
CA TYR A 17 -22.47 -16.57 -17.20
C TYR A 17 -22.21 -17.51 -16.01
N ASP A 18 -21.04 -18.13 -15.98
CA ASP A 18 -20.61 -19.12 -14.99
C ASP A 18 -19.64 -18.55 -13.94
N SER A 19 -19.46 -17.22 -13.89
CA SER A 19 -18.62 -16.56 -12.88
C SER A 19 -19.10 -16.84 -11.46
N ILE A 20 -18.14 -17.06 -10.56
CA ILE A 20 -18.38 -17.18 -9.11
C ILE A 20 -17.99 -15.84 -8.47
N PRO A 21 -18.92 -15.10 -7.82
CA PRO A 21 -18.64 -13.77 -7.29
C PRO A 21 -17.38 -13.68 -6.42
N GLU A 22 -17.16 -14.68 -5.57
CA GLU A 22 -15.99 -14.77 -4.69
C GLU A 22 -14.69 -14.91 -5.49
N CYS A 23 -14.68 -15.71 -6.56
CA CYS A 23 -13.50 -15.87 -7.42
C CYS A 23 -13.15 -14.59 -8.16
N GLU A 24 -14.14 -13.89 -8.72
CA GLU A 24 -13.94 -12.63 -9.46
C GLU A 24 -13.46 -11.48 -8.54
N TYR A 25 -13.95 -11.49 -7.29
CA TYR A 25 -13.48 -10.58 -6.25
C TYR A 25 -12.01 -10.85 -5.92
N GLU A 26 -11.62 -12.12 -5.70
CA GLU A 26 -10.24 -12.48 -5.44
C GLU A 26 -9.33 -12.18 -6.64
N GLU A 27 -9.78 -12.40 -7.87
CA GLU A 27 -9.05 -11.98 -9.08
C GLU A 27 -8.80 -10.46 -9.08
N THR A 28 -9.84 -9.67 -8.82
CA THR A 28 -9.74 -8.21 -8.76
C THR A 28 -8.76 -7.76 -7.69
N ARG A 29 -8.80 -8.38 -6.49
CA ARG A 29 -7.85 -8.11 -5.41
C ARG A 29 -6.43 -8.48 -5.80
N ASN A 30 -6.21 -9.64 -6.38
CA ASN A 30 -4.90 -10.14 -6.75
C ASN A 30 -4.24 -9.28 -7.84
N LYS A 31 -5.01 -8.81 -8.82
CA LYS A 31 -4.54 -7.85 -9.84
C LYS A 31 -4.06 -6.55 -9.21
N ALA A 32 -4.82 -5.98 -8.28
CA ALA A 32 -4.41 -4.76 -7.58
C ALA A 32 -3.20 -4.99 -6.66
N ALA A 33 -3.18 -6.10 -5.93
CA ALA A 33 -2.11 -6.47 -5.00
C ALA A 33 -0.76 -6.63 -5.70
N SER A 34 -0.74 -7.17 -6.92
CA SER A 34 0.48 -7.29 -7.72
C SER A 34 1.16 -5.93 -7.95
N ILE A 35 0.39 -4.89 -8.28
CA ILE A 35 0.92 -3.54 -8.49
C ILE A 35 1.48 -2.98 -7.19
N LEU A 36 0.77 -3.15 -6.07
CA LEU A 36 1.24 -2.72 -4.75
C LEU A 36 2.55 -3.40 -4.35
N ASP A 37 2.68 -4.70 -4.58
CA ASP A 37 3.90 -5.45 -4.30
C ASP A 37 5.08 -4.94 -5.16
N HIS A 38 4.87 -4.69 -6.44
CA HIS A 38 5.91 -4.13 -7.32
C HIS A 38 6.35 -2.73 -6.86
N ILE A 39 5.41 -1.86 -6.48
CA ILE A 39 5.72 -0.54 -5.93
C ILE A 39 6.57 -0.71 -4.67
N ASN A 40 6.13 -1.53 -3.73
CA ASN A 40 6.84 -1.77 -2.48
C ASN A 40 8.26 -2.31 -2.71
N ARG A 41 8.43 -3.27 -3.62
CA ARG A 41 9.75 -3.79 -4.02
C ARG A 41 10.61 -2.73 -4.69
N SER A 42 10.05 -1.95 -5.61
CA SER A 42 10.76 -0.89 -6.31
C SER A 42 11.28 0.20 -5.36
N TRP A 43 10.55 0.51 -4.28
CA TRP A 43 11.03 1.41 -3.23
C TRP A 43 12.15 0.77 -2.41
N ARG A 44 12.00 -0.48 -1.98
CA ARG A 44 13.01 -1.19 -1.18
C ARG A 44 14.34 -1.40 -1.92
N SER A 45 14.32 -1.46 -3.25
CA SER A 45 15.54 -1.50 -4.07
C SER A 45 16.24 -0.14 -4.19
N GLN A 46 15.63 0.96 -3.74
CA GLN A 46 16.21 2.32 -3.74
C GLN A 46 16.84 2.70 -2.38
N ASP A 47 16.74 1.83 -1.37
CA ASP A 47 17.27 2.05 -0.01
C ASP A 47 18.81 1.95 0.11
N GLU A 48 19.56 1.86 -1.01
CA GLU A 48 21.02 2.08 -0.98
C GLU A 48 21.39 3.57 -0.96
N THR A 49 20.45 4.49 -1.22
CA THR A 49 20.70 5.94 -1.09
C THR A 49 19.49 6.69 -0.51
N ASN A 50 19.30 6.58 0.81
CA ASN A 50 18.72 7.59 1.71
C ASN A 50 17.51 8.41 1.16
N HIS A 51 16.29 7.87 1.21
CA HIS A 51 15.06 8.65 1.03
C HIS A 51 14.01 8.26 2.08
N PRO A 52 13.30 9.22 2.71
CA PRO A 52 12.21 8.88 3.63
C PRO A 52 11.17 8.10 2.83
N GLY A 53 10.94 6.84 3.23
CA GLY A 53 10.03 5.94 2.54
C GLY A 53 8.60 6.48 2.49
N PHE A 54 7.73 5.77 1.77
CA PHE A 54 6.28 5.91 1.91
C PHE A 54 5.91 5.51 3.35
N THR A 55 6.08 6.44 4.28
CA THR A 55 5.69 6.25 5.66
C THR A 55 4.17 6.16 5.69
N ASP A 56 3.70 5.26 6.54
CA ASP A 56 2.31 4.96 6.88
C ASP A 56 1.52 6.17 7.45
N HIS A 57 2.00 7.41 7.23
CA HIS A 57 1.39 8.67 7.69
C HIS A 57 0.00 8.92 7.10
N ALA A 58 -0.36 8.29 5.98
CA ALA A 58 -1.71 8.38 5.43
C ALA A 58 -2.70 7.39 6.07
N TYR A 59 -2.21 6.32 6.74
CA TYR A 59 -3.06 5.33 7.41
C TYR A 59 -3.12 5.52 8.94
N GLN A 60 -2.21 6.31 9.51
CA GLN A 60 -2.22 6.66 10.93
C GLN A 60 -3.03 7.94 11.19
N GLY A 61 -4.34 7.75 11.25
CA GLY A 61 -5.19 8.62 12.05
C GLY A 61 -4.70 8.63 13.51
N LYS A 62 -4.19 9.78 13.94
CA LYS A 62 -4.05 10.22 15.34
C LYS A 62 -3.28 9.29 16.30
N LYS A 63 -2.00 9.56 16.50
CA LYS A 63 -1.43 9.56 17.86
C LYS A 63 -0.71 10.88 18.10
N HIS A 64 -1.36 11.74 18.88
CA HIS A 64 -0.76 12.94 19.41
C HIS A 64 0.49 12.59 20.22
N HIS A 65 1.49 13.46 20.10
CA HIS A 65 2.72 13.46 20.88
C HIS A 65 2.45 13.27 22.38
N ASP A 66 3.24 12.40 23.01
CA ASP A 66 3.82 12.77 24.30
C ASP A 66 5.29 12.31 24.36
N HIS A 67 6.15 13.31 24.51
CA HIS A 67 7.58 13.18 24.74
C HIS A 67 7.82 12.94 26.22
N SER A 68 8.30 11.77 26.61
CA SER A 68 9.27 11.54 27.71
C SER A 68 9.28 10.07 28.13
N TYR A 69 10.45 9.42 28.05
CA TYR A 69 10.98 8.36 28.94
C TYR A 69 12.26 7.80 28.27
N ASN A 70 13.38 8.51 28.37
CA ASN A 70 14.46 8.39 29.37
C ASN A 70 15.48 7.28 29.09
N ARG A 71 16.59 7.70 28.47
CA ARG A 71 18.01 7.40 28.76
C ARG A 71 18.31 6.18 29.67
N GLN A 72 19.06 5.23 29.10
CA GLN A 72 20.15 4.44 29.69
C GLN A 72 20.10 4.20 31.20
N LEU A 73 19.76 2.96 31.60
CA LEU A 73 20.50 2.12 32.56
C LEU A 73 20.26 0.65 32.21
#